data_AF-A0A969WX21-F1
#
_entry.id   AF-A0A969WX21-F1
#
_cell.length_a   1.000
_cell.length_b   1.000
_cell.length_c   1.000
_cell.angle_alpha   90.00
_cell.angle_beta   90.00
_cell.angle_gamma   90.00
#
_symmetry.space_group_name_H-M   'P 1'
#
loop_
_entity.id
_entity.type
_entity.pdbx_description
1 polymer ?
#
loop_
_entity_poly.entity_id
_entity_poly.type
_entity_poly.pdbx_seq_one_letter_code
_entity_poly.pdbx_strand_id
1 'polypeptide(L)'
;MAMIDVNVKIEAWKNKLLDLGKRNRLLNYRETKRSSLKILSPECFELYGSFVHDEQPLIFPNLSQANETEEEYDEEEINYPIKTNQSPKETQRTLKSLRDKAKTALEEQGVNILYLSFGFLKWTESQDSDYWFNSPILLVPASLTIESIASPYILSLHEDEIVINPTLSYKLENDFGITLPKYNEGDDLRSILDEIERLTRTNSWEVIYEASLSLLSFLKINMYNDLSKHKDSIASNPIVRTISGDVSASNKIPENISDFDYDKNITPAEMFQVVDADSSQQEAILCAKKGISFVLQGPPGTGKSQTITNIIAECLADGKKVLFVSEKMAALEVVYRRLTNAGLNDFCLILHSYKANKRAVLDQLGATLALAQKKATLNDEAFQKLELLQSDKERLNEYACQVFDTVMPLGKSIYQVNGILAHLESYDYVIFQIDNIGNIDSKQFNRFIYLLQQFTTTIGKMTDEYKENPWYGAIVPSVSHELRYDVGQKLGILIPKVENSRQQLTTLYKNLSLDWH
;
A
#
# COMPACT_ATOMS: atom_id res chain seq x y z
N MET A 1 29.54 -0.88 -22.67
CA MET A 1 28.33 -1.34 -21.96
C MET A 1 27.71 -2.42 -22.83
N ALA A 2 27.76 -3.69 -22.42
CA ALA A 2 27.17 -4.75 -23.24
C ALA A 2 25.66 -4.51 -23.32
N MET A 3 25.12 -4.38 -24.53
CA MET A 3 23.68 -4.43 -24.75
C MET A 3 23.19 -5.75 -24.16
N ILE A 4 22.42 -5.68 -23.07
CA ILE A 4 21.79 -6.87 -22.52
C ILE A 4 20.75 -7.30 -23.55
N ASP A 5 20.96 -8.46 -24.16
CA ASP A 5 19.98 -9.03 -25.07
C ASP A 5 18.77 -9.51 -24.27
N VAL A 6 17.66 -8.78 -24.40
CA VAL A 6 16.40 -9.10 -23.73
C VAL A 6 15.88 -10.48 -24.15
N ASN A 7 16.21 -10.95 -25.36
CA ASN A 7 15.84 -12.30 -25.77
C ASN A 7 16.50 -13.38 -24.91
N VAL A 8 17.77 -13.20 -24.54
CA VAL A 8 18.48 -14.12 -23.63
C VAL A 8 17.81 -14.14 -22.26
N LYS A 9 17.33 -12.98 -21.77
CA LYS A 9 16.57 -12.90 -20.52
C LYS A 9 15.21 -13.60 -20.61
N ILE A 10 14.49 -13.41 -21.71
CA ILE A 10 13.19 -14.07 -21.94
C ILE A 10 13.37 -15.59 -21.94
N GLU A 11 14.37 -16.13 -22.64
CA GLU A 11 14.64 -17.58 -22.61
C GLU A 11 15.04 -18.06 -21.21
N ALA A 12 15.82 -17.28 -20.46
CA ALA A 12 16.13 -17.60 -19.08
C ALA A 12 14.90 -17.61 -18.16
N TRP A 13 13.93 -16.70 -18.35
CA TRP A 13 12.67 -16.69 -17.62
C TRP A 13 11.79 -17.87 -17.99
N LYS A 14 11.66 -18.17 -19.29
CA LYS A 14 10.97 -19.36 -19.81
C LYS A 14 11.50 -20.64 -19.17
N ASN A 15 12.82 -20.83 -19.14
CA ASN A 15 13.45 -22.01 -18.53
C ASN A 15 13.21 -22.11 -17.01
N LYS A 16 13.04 -20.99 -16.30
CA LYS A 16 12.70 -21.01 -14.87
C LYS A 16 11.24 -21.37 -14.60
N LEU A 17 10.35 -21.18 -15.59
CA LEU A 17 8.93 -21.50 -15.47
C LEU A 17 8.65 -22.98 -15.79
N LEU A 18 9.40 -23.57 -16.71
CA LEU A 18 9.25 -24.99 -17.04
C LEU A 18 9.74 -25.88 -15.89
N ASP A 19 8.81 -26.53 -15.21
CA ASP A 19 9.09 -27.61 -14.27
C ASP A 19 8.64 -28.94 -14.89
N LEU A 20 9.52 -29.56 -15.68
CA LEU A 20 9.26 -30.86 -16.31
C LEU A 20 9.86 -32.03 -15.51
N GLY A 21 10.26 -31.78 -14.27
CA GLY A 21 10.94 -32.76 -13.44
C GLY A 21 9.99 -33.71 -12.70
N LYS A 22 10.57 -34.73 -12.04
CA LYS A 22 9.85 -35.71 -11.22
C LYS A 22 9.06 -35.11 -10.03
N ARG A 23 9.27 -33.83 -9.71
CA ARG A 23 8.57 -33.12 -8.63
C ARG A 23 7.24 -32.52 -9.08
N ASN A 24 7.06 -32.30 -10.39
CA ASN A 24 5.82 -31.74 -10.90
C ASN A 24 4.71 -32.81 -10.88
N ARG A 25 3.67 -32.58 -10.08
CA ARG A 25 2.53 -33.50 -9.93
C ARG A 25 1.67 -33.64 -11.19
N LEU A 26 1.77 -32.69 -12.13
CA LEU A 26 1.12 -32.77 -13.43
C LEU A 26 1.82 -33.79 -14.35
N LEU A 27 3.10 -34.12 -14.12
CA LEU A 27 3.79 -35.18 -14.85
C LEU A 27 3.94 -36.45 -14.01
N ASN A 28 4.19 -36.28 -12.72
CA ASN A 28 4.43 -37.36 -11.78
C ASN A 28 3.47 -37.27 -10.61
N TYR A 29 2.23 -37.64 -10.87
CA TYR A 29 1.19 -37.76 -9.88
C TYR A 29 1.57 -38.80 -8.84
N ARG A 30 1.54 -38.38 -7.58
CA ARG A 30 1.79 -39.25 -6.44
C ARG A 30 0.63 -39.13 -5.48
N GLU A 31 0.07 -40.27 -5.11
CA GLU A 31 -0.89 -40.35 -4.03
C GLU A 31 -0.19 -40.02 -2.71
N THR A 32 -0.78 -39.08 -1.99
CA THR A 32 -0.30 -38.61 -0.69
C THR A 32 -1.47 -38.56 0.27
N LYS A 33 -1.26 -38.98 1.53
CA LYS A 33 -2.31 -39.08 2.54
C LYS A 33 -3.07 -37.78 2.87
N ARG A 34 -2.62 -36.61 2.39
CA ARG A 34 -3.18 -35.29 2.75
C ARG A 34 -3.31 -34.31 1.57
N SER A 35 -2.99 -34.72 0.34
CA SER A 35 -3.10 -33.83 -0.82
C SER A 35 -3.62 -34.49 -2.09
N SER A 36 -4.20 -35.68 -1.93
CA SER A 36 -4.93 -36.41 -2.95
C SER A 36 -5.98 -37.31 -2.30
N LEU A 37 -7.11 -37.48 -2.98
CA LEU A 37 -8.16 -38.41 -2.62
C LEU A 37 -8.63 -39.11 -3.89
N LYS A 38 -8.50 -40.43 -3.97
CA LYS A 38 -8.98 -41.20 -5.12
C LYS A 38 -10.42 -41.62 -4.87
N ILE A 39 -11.28 -41.43 -5.88
CA ILE A 39 -12.69 -41.80 -5.84
C ILE A 39 -12.81 -43.17 -6.52
N LEU A 40 -13.32 -44.15 -5.78
CA LEU A 40 -13.51 -45.53 -6.21
C LEU A 40 -14.94 -45.79 -6.69
N SER A 41 -15.92 -45.12 -6.07
CA SER A 41 -17.34 -45.13 -6.45
C SER A 41 -17.88 -43.72 -6.26
N PRO A 42 -18.65 -43.15 -7.21
CA PRO A 42 -18.96 -43.68 -8.54
C PRO A 42 -17.72 -43.93 -9.41
N GLU A 43 -17.83 -44.81 -10.41
CA GLU A 43 -16.70 -45.11 -11.32
C GLU A 43 -16.34 -43.89 -12.19
N CYS A 44 -15.13 -43.86 -12.74
CA CYS A 44 -14.58 -42.69 -13.45
C CYS A 44 -15.53 -42.05 -14.48
N PHE A 45 -16.17 -42.86 -15.34
CA PHE A 45 -17.07 -42.36 -16.39
C PHE A 45 -18.44 -41.92 -15.85
N GLU A 46 -18.99 -42.65 -14.88
CA GLU A 46 -20.26 -42.29 -14.21
C GLU A 46 -20.10 -41.00 -13.40
N LEU A 47 -18.97 -40.87 -12.71
CA LEU A 47 -18.62 -39.68 -11.98
C LEU A 47 -18.47 -38.48 -12.92
N TYR A 48 -17.86 -38.67 -14.09
CA TYR A 48 -17.74 -37.59 -15.08
C TYR A 48 -19.12 -37.13 -15.55
N GLY A 49 -20.01 -38.06 -15.92
CA GLY A 49 -21.37 -37.71 -16.36
C GLY A 49 -22.14 -36.93 -15.29
N SER A 50 -22.18 -37.45 -14.06
CA SER A 50 -22.91 -36.80 -12.97
C SER A 50 -22.29 -35.47 -12.53
N PHE A 51 -20.97 -35.37 -12.41
CA PHE A 51 -20.30 -34.18 -11.88
C PHE A 51 -20.12 -33.07 -12.93
N VAL A 52 -19.90 -33.43 -14.20
CA VAL A 52 -19.58 -32.46 -15.27
C VAL A 52 -20.79 -32.15 -16.15
N HIS A 53 -21.60 -33.13 -16.55
CA HIS A 53 -22.76 -32.89 -17.41
C HIS A 53 -24.00 -32.51 -16.61
N ASP A 54 -24.28 -33.21 -15.51
CA ASP A 54 -25.45 -32.95 -14.67
C ASP A 54 -25.19 -31.94 -13.54
N GLU A 55 -23.95 -31.46 -13.43
CA GLU A 55 -23.44 -30.54 -12.40
C GLU A 55 -23.83 -30.97 -10.96
N GLN A 56 -23.95 -32.27 -10.71
CA GLN A 56 -24.36 -32.80 -9.42
C GLN A 56 -23.20 -32.73 -8.42
N PRO A 57 -23.38 -32.08 -7.26
CA PRO A 57 -22.33 -32.01 -6.26
C PRO A 57 -22.12 -33.36 -5.56
N LEU A 58 -20.86 -33.67 -5.25
CA LEU A 58 -20.49 -34.83 -4.45
C LEU A 58 -20.53 -34.46 -2.95
N ILE A 59 -21.36 -35.18 -2.19
CA ILE A 59 -21.54 -34.95 -0.75
C ILE A 59 -20.78 -36.02 0.04
N PHE A 60 -19.74 -35.61 0.75
CA PHE A 60 -18.94 -36.50 1.59
C PHE A 60 -19.51 -36.57 3.01
N PRO A 61 -19.69 -37.77 3.57
CA PRO A 61 -20.37 -37.96 4.84
C PRO A 61 -19.59 -37.37 6.02
N ASN A 62 -20.28 -36.66 6.92
CA ASN A 62 -19.68 -36.11 8.13
C ASN A 62 -19.66 -37.14 9.27
N LEU A 63 -18.51 -37.30 9.93
CA LEU A 63 -18.32 -38.19 11.07
C LEU A 63 -18.48 -37.50 12.43
N SER A 64 -18.86 -36.22 12.45
CA SER A 64 -18.97 -35.43 13.69
C SER A 64 -20.05 -35.90 14.67
N GLN A 65 -20.98 -36.76 14.25
CA GLN A 65 -21.95 -37.40 15.15
C GLN A 65 -21.46 -38.73 15.78
N ALA A 66 -20.26 -39.21 15.45
CA ALA A 66 -19.77 -40.53 15.90
C ALA A 66 -18.81 -40.48 17.11
N ASN A 67 -18.77 -39.38 17.88
CA ASN A 67 -17.80 -39.18 18.96
C ASN A 67 -18.43 -39.00 20.35
N GLU A 68 -19.34 -39.88 20.78
CA GLU A 68 -19.68 -39.97 22.22
C GLU A 68 -19.54 -41.37 22.86
N THR A 69 -19.22 -42.41 22.11
CA THR A 69 -18.90 -43.72 22.72
C THR A 69 -17.75 -44.41 21.99
N GLU A 70 -16.66 -44.68 22.71
CA GLU A 70 -15.58 -45.58 22.33
C GLU A 70 -16.06 -47.04 22.33
N GLU A 71 -17.11 -47.34 21.56
CA GLU A 71 -17.45 -48.71 21.21
C GLU A 71 -17.02 -48.92 19.76
N GLU A 72 -16.25 -49.99 19.53
CA GLU A 72 -15.99 -50.54 18.21
C GLU A 72 -17.35 -50.89 17.58
N TYR A 73 -17.95 -49.92 16.88
CA TYR A 73 -19.03 -50.23 15.96
C TYR A 73 -18.42 -50.99 14.80
N ASP A 74 -18.86 -52.24 14.62
CA ASP A 74 -18.68 -52.99 13.40
C ASP A 74 -18.92 -52.07 12.20
N GLU A 75 -18.04 -52.18 11.20
CA GLU A 75 -18.13 -51.50 9.90
C GLU A 75 -19.35 -51.99 9.08
N GLU A 76 -20.54 -52.09 9.68
CA GLU A 76 -21.78 -52.40 8.99
C GLU A 76 -22.19 -51.20 8.14
N GLU A 77 -21.84 -51.29 6.86
CA GLU A 77 -22.55 -50.78 5.67
C GLU A 77 -23.47 -49.56 5.87
N ILE A 78 -22.94 -48.42 6.28
CA ILE A 78 -23.54 -47.17 5.80
C ILE A 78 -23.15 -47.05 4.33
N ASN A 79 -24.08 -47.46 3.44
CA ASN A 79 -23.90 -47.40 1.99
C ASN A 79 -23.89 -45.94 1.52
N TYR A 80 -22.76 -45.26 1.74
CA TYR A 80 -22.52 -43.95 1.17
C TYR A 80 -22.31 -44.10 -0.35
N PRO A 81 -22.93 -43.23 -1.17
CA PRO A 81 -22.78 -43.29 -2.62
C PRO A 81 -21.34 -43.07 -3.08
N ILE A 82 -20.49 -42.47 -2.23
CA ILE A 82 -19.09 -42.18 -2.51
C ILE A 82 -18.18 -43.11 -1.70
N LYS A 83 -17.34 -43.88 -2.40
CA LYS A 83 -16.24 -44.67 -1.80
C LYS A 83 -14.90 -44.08 -2.23
N THR A 84 -13.96 -43.98 -1.30
CA THR A 84 -12.62 -43.43 -1.54
C THR A 84 -11.54 -44.43 -1.17
N ASN A 85 -10.28 -44.17 -1.55
CA ASN A 85 -9.13 -44.99 -1.18
C ASN A 85 -8.67 -44.85 0.29
N GLN A 86 -9.44 -44.17 1.14
CA GLN A 86 -9.08 -43.84 2.52
C GLN A 86 -10.25 -44.15 3.47
N SER A 87 -9.95 -44.46 4.73
CA SER A 87 -11.02 -44.60 5.74
C SER A 87 -11.82 -43.30 5.85
N PRO A 88 -13.10 -43.34 6.29
CA PRO A 88 -13.91 -42.13 6.42
C PRO A 88 -13.22 -41.03 7.24
N LYS A 89 -12.57 -41.40 8.35
CA LYS A 89 -11.84 -40.47 9.23
C LYS A 89 -10.63 -39.83 8.56
N GLU A 90 -9.91 -40.60 7.73
CA GLU A 90 -8.80 -40.07 6.94
C GLU A 90 -9.28 -39.18 5.80
N THR A 91 -10.35 -39.57 5.11
CA THR A 91 -11.01 -38.79 4.05
C THR A 91 -11.37 -37.39 4.55
N GLN A 92 -12.03 -37.29 5.72
CA GLN A 92 -12.38 -36.01 6.35
C GLN A 92 -11.16 -35.10 6.60
N ARG A 93 -10.06 -35.67 7.11
CA ARG A 93 -8.80 -34.93 7.33
C ARG A 93 -8.15 -34.50 6.03
N THR A 94 -8.24 -35.31 4.98
CA THR A 94 -7.72 -35.01 3.64
C THR A 94 -8.54 -33.91 2.97
N LEU A 95 -9.87 -33.98 3.01
CA LEU A 95 -10.77 -32.94 2.51
C LEU A 95 -10.53 -31.61 3.21
N LYS A 96 -10.37 -31.62 4.54
CA LYS A 96 -9.97 -30.42 5.30
C LYS A 96 -8.67 -29.83 4.76
N SER A 97 -7.62 -30.64 4.63
CA SER A 97 -6.33 -30.15 4.13
C SER A 97 -6.38 -29.66 2.67
N LEU A 98 -7.18 -30.30 1.82
CA LEU A 98 -7.36 -29.88 0.43
C LEU A 98 -8.08 -28.53 0.38
N ARG A 99 -9.18 -28.38 1.12
CA ARG A 99 -9.94 -27.13 1.23
C ARG A 99 -9.07 -26.00 1.76
N ASP A 100 -8.37 -26.20 2.88
CA ASP A 100 -7.58 -25.15 3.52
C ASP A 100 -6.49 -24.65 2.56
N LYS A 101 -5.77 -25.55 1.88
CA LYS A 101 -4.73 -25.19 0.92
C LYS A 101 -5.28 -24.53 -0.34
N ALA A 102 -6.41 -25.03 -0.87
CA ALA A 102 -7.05 -24.44 -2.03
C ALA A 102 -7.55 -23.02 -1.72
N LYS A 103 -8.16 -22.82 -0.55
CA LYS A 103 -8.59 -21.52 -0.06
C LYS A 103 -7.41 -20.55 0.10
N THR A 104 -6.31 -20.99 0.73
CA THR A 104 -5.10 -20.17 0.85
C THR A 104 -4.56 -19.76 -0.52
N ALA A 105 -4.47 -20.69 -1.49
CA ALA A 105 -4.01 -20.36 -2.82
C ALA A 105 -4.92 -19.35 -3.54
N LEU A 106 -6.23 -19.46 -3.36
CA LEU A 106 -7.19 -18.50 -3.90
C LEU A 106 -7.07 -17.12 -3.25
N GLU A 107 -6.95 -17.04 -1.93
CA GLU A 107 -6.83 -15.77 -1.19
C GLU A 107 -5.48 -15.08 -1.44
N GLU A 108 -4.39 -15.84 -1.50
CA GLU A 108 -3.03 -15.31 -1.61
C GLU A 108 -2.59 -15.07 -3.05
N GLN A 109 -2.98 -15.94 -3.99
CA GLN A 109 -2.51 -15.91 -5.38
C GLN A 109 -3.65 -15.70 -6.39
N GLY A 110 -4.92 -15.72 -5.96
CA GLY A 110 -6.06 -15.59 -6.86
C GLY A 110 -6.28 -16.80 -7.78
N VAL A 111 -5.71 -17.97 -7.44
CA VAL A 111 -5.70 -19.12 -8.35
C VAL A 111 -6.38 -20.34 -7.72
N ASN A 112 -7.29 -20.94 -8.48
CA ASN A 112 -7.80 -22.25 -8.15
C ASN A 112 -6.76 -23.34 -8.45
N ILE A 113 -6.44 -24.12 -7.42
CA ILE A 113 -5.51 -25.24 -7.51
C ILE A 113 -6.19 -26.58 -7.21
N LEU A 114 -7.50 -26.61 -6.94
CA LEU A 114 -8.21 -27.85 -6.64
C LEU A 114 -8.86 -28.40 -7.92
N TYR A 115 -8.42 -29.60 -8.31
CA TYR A 115 -8.89 -30.26 -9.52
C TYR A 115 -9.25 -31.71 -9.24
N LEU A 116 -10.36 -32.14 -9.83
CA LEU A 116 -10.71 -33.54 -10.01
C LEU A 116 -10.12 -34.00 -11.34
N SER A 117 -9.13 -34.88 -11.28
CA SER A 117 -8.49 -35.44 -12.47
C SER A 117 -9.26 -36.66 -12.95
N PHE A 118 -9.52 -36.75 -14.25
CA PHE A 118 -10.12 -37.90 -14.91
C PHE A 118 -9.13 -38.50 -15.91
N GLY A 119 -8.85 -39.79 -15.74
CA GLY A 119 -7.88 -40.50 -16.55
C GLY A 119 -6.44 -40.15 -16.19
N PHE A 120 -5.57 -41.16 -16.24
CA PHE A 120 -4.14 -40.99 -16.01
C PHE A 120 -3.34 -41.67 -17.12
N LEU A 121 -2.33 -41.00 -17.64
CA LEU A 121 -1.37 -41.59 -18.57
C LEU A 121 -0.20 -42.14 -17.75
N LYS A 122 0.03 -43.43 -17.86
CA LYS A 122 1.21 -44.11 -17.31
C LYS A 122 2.24 -44.30 -18.42
N TRP A 123 3.36 -43.58 -18.30
CA TRP A 123 4.36 -43.45 -19.38
C TRP A 123 5.79 -43.44 -18.84
N THR A 124 6.77 -43.58 -19.73
CA THR A 124 8.22 -43.55 -19.40
C THR A 124 8.97 -42.67 -20.40
N GLU A 125 10.08 -42.06 -19.97
CA GLU A 125 10.89 -41.17 -20.80
C GLU A 125 11.72 -41.90 -21.85
N SER A 126 12.05 -43.17 -21.60
CA SER A 126 12.80 -44.04 -22.51
C SER A 126 12.36 -45.48 -22.33
N GLN A 127 12.47 -46.30 -23.38
CA GLN A 127 12.20 -47.74 -23.31
C GLN A 127 13.13 -48.46 -22.33
N ASP A 128 14.32 -47.89 -22.08
CA ASP A 128 15.31 -48.45 -21.15
C ASP A 128 15.14 -47.94 -19.70
N SER A 129 14.16 -47.06 -19.43
CA SER A 129 13.92 -46.52 -18.10
C SER A 129 12.96 -47.39 -17.30
N ASP A 130 13.43 -47.88 -16.15
CA ASP A 130 12.58 -48.59 -15.16
C ASP A 130 11.60 -47.66 -14.44
N TYR A 131 11.74 -46.34 -14.60
CA TYR A 131 10.90 -45.37 -13.91
C TYR A 131 9.67 -44.99 -14.73
N TRP A 132 8.49 -45.29 -14.19
CA TRP A 132 7.21 -44.91 -14.77
C TRP A 132 6.65 -43.65 -14.10
N PHE A 133 6.22 -42.73 -14.95
CA PHE A 133 5.45 -41.55 -14.59
C PHE A 133 3.97 -41.87 -14.67
N ASN A 134 3.18 -41.17 -13.86
CA ASN A 134 1.72 -41.21 -13.92
C ASN A 134 1.21 -39.78 -13.99
N SER A 135 0.61 -39.36 -15.09
CA SER A 135 0.17 -37.97 -15.29
C SER A 135 -1.34 -37.89 -15.39
N PRO A 136 -2.01 -36.98 -14.65
CA PRO A 136 -3.44 -36.76 -14.86
C PRO A 136 -3.67 -36.23 -16.28
N ILE A 137 -4.72 -36.69 -16.95
CA ILE A 137 -5.03 -36.33 -18.34
C ILE A 137 -5.98 -35.14 -18.38
N LEU A 138 -7.22 -35.35 -17.94
CA LEU A 138 -8.25 -34.30 -17.94
C LEU A 138 -8.36 -33.68 -16.55
N LEU A 139 -8.25 -32.35 -16.48
CA LEU A 139 -8.30 -31.60 -15.23
C LEU A 139 -9.62 -30.85 -15.16
N VAL A 140 -10.52 -31.30 -14.28
CA VAL A 140 -11.80 -30.64 -14.02
C VAL A 140 -11.67 -29.79 -12.76
N PRO A 141 -11.86 -28.47 -12.83
CA PRO A 141 -11.72 -27.60 -11.66
C PRO A 141 -12.88 -27.84 -10.68
N ALA A 142 -12.57 -27.87 -9.38
CA ALA A 142 -13.56 -28.18 -8.35
C ALA A 142 -13.47 -27.23 -7.15
N SER A 143 -14.60 -27.02 -6.48
CA SER A 143 -14.72 -26.21 -5.27
C SER A 143 -15.19 -27.08 -4.10
N LEU A 144 -14.55 -26.94 -2.95
CA LEU A 144 -14.82 -27.73 -1.75
C LEU A 144 -15.29 -26.84 -0.60
N THR A 145 -16.58 -26.95 -0.25
CA THR A 145 -17.24 -26.08 0.74
C THR A 145 -17.79 -26.87 1.93
N ILE A 146 -18.01 -26.16 3.04
CA ILE A 146 -18.80 -26.60 4.19
C ILE A 146 -19.67 -25.44 4.64
N GLU A 147 -20.93 -25.69 5.00
CA GLU A 147 -21.81 -24.64 5.55
C GLU A 147 -21.53 -24.38 7.03
N SER A 148 -21.22 -25.43 7.78
CA SER A 148 -20.87 -25.37 9.21
C SER A 148 -19.85 -26.46 9.56
N ILE A 149 -19.28 -26.39 10.77
CA ILE A 149 -18.33 -27.41 11.26
C ILE A 149 -18.98 -28.81 11.33
N ALA A 150 -20.30 -28.87 11.53
CA ALA A 150 -21.08 -30.10 11.59
C ALA A 150 -21.70 -30.49 10.23
N SER A 151 -21.54 -29.69 9.19
CA SER A 151 -22.05 -29.99 7.84
C SER A 151 -21.11 -30.91 7.06
N PRO A 152 -21.63 -31.74 6.13
CA PRO A 152 -20.80 -32.53 5.23
C PRO A 152 -19.96 -31.63 4.31
N TYR A 153 -18.87 -32.19 3.77
CA TYR A 153 -18.10 -31.53 2.73
C TYR A 153 -18.83 -31.70 1.39
N ILE A 154 -19.00 -30.59 0.67
CA ILE A 154 -19.65 -30.57 -0.63
C ILE A 154 -18.60 -30.21 -1.67
N LEU A 155 -18.34 -31.11 -2.60
CA LEU A 155 -17.50 -30.85 -3.78
C LEU A 155 -18.42 -30.53 -4.94
N SER A 156 -18.20 -29.37 -5.55
CA SER A 156 -18.97 -28.84 -6.68
C SER A 156 -18.05 -28.51 -7.84
N LEU A 157 -18.57 -28.51 -9.06
CA LEU A 157 -17.85 -28.02 -10.23
C LEU A 157 -17.50 -26.54 -10.02
N HIS A 158 -16.24 -26.18 -10.23
CA HIS A 158 -15.81 -24.79 -10.17
C HIS A 158 -15.95 -24.14 -11.55
N GLU A 159 -16.17 -22.82 -11.59
CA GLU A 159 -16.47 -22.10 -12.82
C GLU A 159 -15.31 -22.06 -13.84
N ASP A 160 -14.10 -22.43 -13.46
CA ASP A 160 -12.92 -22.40 -14.34
C ASP A 160 -13.04 -23.40 -15.51
N GLU A 161 -12.18 -23.27 -16.52
CA GLU A 161 -12.19 -24.16 -17.67
C GLU A 161 -11.66 -25.56 -17.35
N ILE A 162 -12.37 -26.58 -17.85
CA ILE A 162 -11.86 -27.94 -17.94
C ILE A 162 -10.78 -27.97 -19.01
N VAL A 163 -9.62 -28.50 -18.66
CA VAL A 163 -8.47 -28.52 -19.57
C VAL A 163 -7.81 -29.88 -19.59
N ILE A 164 -7.31 -30.28 -20.76
CA ILE A 164 -6.30 -31.33 -20.83
C ILE A 164 -5.02 -30.77 -20.22
N ASN A 165 -4.37 -31.57 -19.40
CA ASN A 165 -3.17 -31.20 -18.67
C ASN A 165 -2.14 -30.50 -19.58
N PRO A 166 -1.96 -29.17 -19.42
CA PRO A 166 -1.14 -28.41 -20.36
C PRO A 166 0.35 -28.74 -20.24
N THR A 167 0.80 -29.17 -19.04
CA THR A 167 2.19 -29.58 -18.83
C THR A 167 2.47 -30.92 -19.51
N LEU A 168 1.55 -31.88 -19.41
CA LEU A 168 1.65 -33.14 -20.12
C LEU A 168 1.64 -32.91 -21.64
N SER A 169 0.69 -32.09 -22.12
CA SER A 169 0.60 -31.74 -23.55
C SER A 169 1.92 -31.17 -24.08
N TYR A 170 2.51 -30.22 -23.35
CA TYR A 170 3.81 -29.64 -23.71
C TYR A 170 4.94 -30.69 -23.72
N LYS A 171 5.02 -31.54 -22.69
CA LYS A 171 6.05 -32.58 -22.58
C LYS A 171 5.96 -33.58 -23.73
N LEU A 172 4.73 -34.01 -24.07
CA LEU A 172 4.50 -34.97 -25.15
C LEU A 172 4.77 -34.38 -26.53
N GLU A 173 4.38 -33.13 -26.76
CA GLU A 173 4.63 -32.45 -28.03
C GLU A 173 6.12 -32.20 -28.25
N ASN A 174 6.82 -31.67 -27.24
CA ASN A 174 8.21 -31.27 -27.36
C ASN A 174 9.19 -32.46 -27.39
N ASP A 175 8.96 -33.49 -26.57
CA ASP A 175 9.92 -34.59 -26.41
C ASP A 175 9.58 -35.80 -27.29
N PHE A 176 8.30 -35.99 -27.64
CA PHE A 176 7.82 -37.17 -28.38
C PHE A 176 7.09 -36.84 -29.68
N GLY A 177 6.83 -35.56 -29.99
CA GLY A 177 6.09 -35.14 -31.17
C GLY A 177 4.60 -35.52 -31.15
N ILE A 178 4.03 -35.79 -29.96
CA ILE A 178 2.63 -36.21 -29.81
C ILE A 178 1.80 -35.01 -29.37
N THR A 179 0.88 -34.57 -30.23
CA THR A 179 -0.08 -33.51 -29.91
C THR A 179 -1.35 -34.12 -29.31
N LEU A 180 -1.62 -33.81 -28.05
CA LEU A 180 -2.86 -34.23 -27.37
C LEU A 180 -4.07 -33.44 -27.90
N PRO A 181 -5.29 -34.04 -27.91
CA PRO A 181 -6.50 -33.33 -28.25
C PRO A 181 -6.78 -32.21 -27.24
N LYS A 182 -7.54 -31.20 -27.66
CA LYS A 182 -8.08 -30.17 -26.75
C LYS A 182 -9.46 -30.61 -26.27
N TYR A 183 -9.82 -30.22 -25.07
CA TYR A 183 -11.17 -30.37 -24.54
C TYR A 183 -12.09 -29.28 -25.11
N ASN A 184 -13.27 -29.68 -25.57
CA ASN A 184 -14.38 -28.79 -25.92
C ASN A 184 -15.57 -29.05 -24.99
N GLU A 185 -16.39 -28.02 -24.75
CA GLU A 185 -17.58 -28.17 -23.92
C GLU A 185 -18.55 -29.19 -24.55
N GLY A 186 -18.91 -30.22 -23.78
CA GLY A 186 -19.79 -31.30 -24.22
C GLY A 186 -19.07 -32.52 -24.81
N ASP A 187 -17.72 -32.53 -24.83
CA ASP A 187 -16.97 -33.71 -25.23
C ASP A 187 -17.22 -34.89 -24.27
N ASP A 188 -17.29 -36.11 -24.84
CA ASP A 188 -17.37 -37.34 -24.08
C ASP A 188 -15.99 -37.77 -23.56
N LEU A 189 -15.88 -38.04 -22.26
CA LEU A 189 -14.63 -38.44 -21.61
C LEU A 189 -14.03 -39.69 -22.26
N ARG A 190 -14.86 -40.66 -22.64
CA ARG A 190 -14.39 -41.93 -23.19
C ARG A 190 -13.73 -41.73 -24.55
N SER A 191 -14.36 -40.95 -25.42
CA SER A 191 -13.78 -40.56 -26.71
C SER A 191 -12.42 -39.88 -26.57
N ILE A 192 -12.26 -38.97 -25.59
CA ILE A 192 -10.99 -38.29 -25.34
C ILE A 192 -9.90 -39.28 -24.92
N LEU A 193 -10.20 -40.15 -23.95
CA LEU A 193 -9.22 -41.09 -23.42
C LEU A 193 -8.83 -42.16 -24.46
N ASP A 194 -9.80 -42.66 -25.26
CA ASP A 194 -9.55 -43.60 -26.36
C ASP A 194 -8.66 -42.99 -27.45
N GLU A 195 -8.86 -41.71 -27.77
CA GLU A 195 -7.99 -40.99 -28.72
C GLU A 195 -6.56 -40.88 -28.20
N ILE A 196 -6.39 -40.54 -26.92
CA ILE A 196 -5.07 -40.45 -26.29
C ILE A 196 -4.40 -41.83 -26.26
N GLU A 197 -5.13 -42.88 -25.88
CA GLU A 197 -4.62 -44.26 -25.89
C GLU A 197 -4.13 -44.66 -27.29
N ARG A 198 -4.88 -44.31 -28.34
CA ARG A 198 -4.48 -44.54 -29.74
C ARG A 198 -3.19 -43.79 -30.11
N LEU A 199 -3.05 -42.53 -29.70
CA LEU A 199 -1.86 -41.72 -29.96
C LEU A 199 -0.61 -42.25 -29.23
N THR A 200 -0.77 -42.83 -28.04
CA THR A 200 0.34 -43.29 -27.21
C THR A 200 0.67 -44.77 -27.36
N ARG A 201 -0.15 -45.55 -28.08
CA ARG A 201 -0.04 -47.01 -28.22
C ARG A 201 1.34 -47.49 -28.69
N THR A 202 1.97 -46.74 -29.60
CA THR A 202 3.29 -47.06 -30.17
C THR A 202 4.41 -47.04 -29.12
N ASN A 203 4.20 -46.35 -28.00
CA ASN A 203 5.20 -46.19 -26.93
C ASN A 203 5.01 -47.19 -25.77
N SER A 204 4.09 -48.15 -25.90
CA SER A 204 3.74 -49.10 -24.82
C SER A 204 3.27 -48.40 -23.54
N TRP A 205 2.64 -47.23 -23.66
CA TRP A 205 2.05 -46.49 -22.54
C TRP A 205 0.59 -46.91 -22.33
N GLU A 206 0.13 -46.73 -21.10
CA GLU A 206 -1.18 -47.20 -20.64
C GLU A 206 -2.03 -46.01 -20.17
N VAL A 207 -3.30 -45.97 -20.58
CA VAL A 207 -4.28 -45.02 -20.05
C VAL A 207 -5.09 -45.72 -18.96
N ILE A 208 -5.07 -45.15 -17.76
CA ILE A 208 -5.72 -45.67 -16.56
C ILE A 208 -7.00 -44.88 -16.29
N TYR A 209 -8.15 -45.57 -16.20
CA TYR A 209 -9.47 -44.98 -16.01
C TYR A 209 -9.79 -44.73 -14.54
N GLU A 210 -9.16 -43.72 -13.95
CA GLU A 210 -9.34 -43.39 -12.54
C GLU A 210 -9.69 -41.91 -12.34
N ALA A 211 -10.37 -41.61 -11.23
CA ALA A 211 -10.68 -40.27 -10.81
C ALA A 211 -10.01 -39.93 -9.47
N SER A 212 -9.32 -38.79 -9.41
CA SER A 212 -8.69 -38.35 -8.16
C SER A 212 -8.72 -36.84 -7.96
N LEU A 213 -9.19 -36.43 -6.78
CA LEU A 213 -9.20 -35.06 -6.32
C LEU A 213 -7.83 -34.69 -5.75
N SER A 214 -7.22 -33.62 -6.25
CA SER A 214 -5.87 -33.22 -5.81
C SER A 214 -5.59 -31.74 -6.02
N LEU A 215 -4.47 -31.28 -5.44
CA LEU A 215 -3.96 -29.93 -5.63
C LEU A 215 -2.96 -29.91 -6.79
N LEU A 216 -3.33 -29.26 -7.89
CA LEU A 216 -2.57 -29.15 -9.13
C LEU A 216 -2.51 -27.68 -9.56
N SER A 217 -1.35 -27.22 -10.02
CA SER A 217 -1.16 -25.85 -10.51
C SER A 217 -0.34 -25.87 -11.78
N PHE A 218 -0.90 -25.34 -12.87
CA PHE A 218 -0.28 -25.22 -14.18
C PHE A 218 -0.08 -23.75 -14.61
N LEU A 219 -0.09 -22.81 -13.66
CA LEU A 219 0.15 -21.38 -13.96
C LEU A 219 1.46 -21.13 -14.70
N LYS A 220 2.51 -21.87 -14.32
CA LYS A 220 3.84 -21.66 -14.89
C LYS A 220 3.91 -22.01 -16.37
N ILE A 221 3.23 -23.06 -16.81
CA ILE A 221 3.20 -23.42 -18.24
C ILE A 221 2.37 -22.42 -19.04
N ASN A 222 1.29 -21.88 -18.45
CA ASN A 222 0.52 -20.79 -19.07
C ASN A 222 1.40 -19.53 -19.24
N MET A 223 2.12 -19.11 -18.19
CA MET A 223 3.07 -17.99 -18.28
C MET A 223 4.18 -18.24 -19.30
N TYR A 224 4.69 -19.48 -19.41
CA TYR A 224 5.66 -19.85 -20.43
C TYR A 224 5.10 -19.69 -21.85
N ASN A 225 3.86 -20.13 -22.07
CA ASN A 225 3.19 -20.02 -23.36
C ASN A 225 2.97 -18.55 -23.73
N ASP A 226 2.58 -17.70 -22.76
CA ASP A 226 2.44 -16.25 -22.97
C ASP A 226 3.76 -15.58 -23.35
N LEU A 227 4.85 -15.89 -22.64
CA LEU A 227 6.19 -15.39 -22.97
C LEU A 227 6.63 -15.84 -24.38
N SER A 228 6.28 -17.07 -24.77
CA SER A 228 6.64 -17.62 -26.08
C SER A 228 5.83 -16.97 -27.20
N LYS A 229 4.52 -16.81 -27.00
CA LYS A 229 3.58 -16.25 -27.98
C LYS A 229 3.80 -14.75 -28.21
N HIS A 230 4.17 -14.01 -27.17
CA HIS A 230 4.28 -12.55 -27.21
C HIS A 230 5.74 -12.04 -27.15
N LYS A 231 6.71 -12.90 -27.49
CA LYS A 231 8.15 -12.63 -27.38
C LYS A 231 8.56 -11.27 -27.96
N ASP A 232 8.18 -10.98 -29.20
CA ASP A 232 8.60 -9.74 -29.89
C ASP A 232 8.02 -8.49 -29.22
N SER A 233 6.74 -8.54 -28.82
CA SER A 233 6.09 -7.44 -28.12
C SER A 233 6.74 -7.18 -26.76
N ILE A 234 7.09 -8.25 -26.03
CA ILE A 234 7.76 -8.16 -24.73
C ILE A 234 9.16 -7.58 -24.89
N ALA A 235 9.93 -8.04 -25.89
CA ALA A 235 11.28 -7.57 -26.15
C ALA A 235 11.33 -6.08 -26.56
N SER A 236 10.31 -5.60 -27.27
CA SER A 236 10.21 -4.20 -27.68
C SER A 236 9.75 -3.25 -26.55
N ASN A 237 9.17 -3.77 -25.47
CA ASN A 237 8.58 -2.96 -24.42
C ASN A 237 9.66 -2.23 -23.57
N PRO A 238 9.63 -0.88 -23.45
CA PRO A 238 10.64 -0.12 -22.71
C PRO A 238 10.76 -0.50 -21.23
N ILE A 239 9.64 -0.81 -20.57
CA ILE A 239 9.62 -1.18 -19.14
C ILE A 239 10.29 -2.55 -18.96
N VAL A 240 9.93 -3.53 -19.80
CA VAL A 240 10.54 -4.87 -19.74
C VAL A 240 12.04 -4.81 -20.02
N ARG A 241 12.46 -4.02 -21.00
CA ARG A 241 13.88 -3.76 -21.28
C ARG A 241 14.59 -3.19 -20.06
N THR A 242 14.00 -2.18 -19.41
CA THR A 242 14.54 -1.56 -18.19
C THR A 242 14.70 -2.58 -17.06
N ILE A 243 13.67 -3.38 -16.79
CA ILE A 243 13.69 -4.45 -15.77
C ILE A 243 14.73 -5.54 -16.11
N SER A 244 14.96 -5.77 -17.41
CA SER A 244 15.98 -6.71 -17.89
C SER A 244 17.42 -6.22 -17.68
N GLY A 245 17.59 -4.92 -17.35
CA GLY A 245 18.88 -4.26 -17.10
C GLY A 245 19.32 -3.30 -18.20
N ASP A 246 18.50 -3.08 -19.24
CA ASP A 246 18.80 -2.10 -20.28
C ASP A 246 18.52 -0.67 -19.80
N VAL A 247 19.55 -0.04 -19.23
CA VAL A 247 19.49 1.33 -18.70
C VAL A 247 19.12 2.37 -19.78
N SER A 248 19.38 2.08 -21.06
CA SER A 248 19.04 3.01 -22.16
C SER A 248 17.55 3.13 -22.41
N ALA A 249 16.77 2.13 -21.99
CA ALA A 249 15.31 2.13 -22.10
C ALA A 249 14.62 2.79 -20.89
N SER A 250 15.38 3.17 -19.86
CA SER A 250 14.84 3.78 -18.65
C SER A 250 14.37 5.20 -18.92
N ASN A 251 13.08 5.47 -18.73
CA ASN A 251 12.58 6.83 -18.65
C ASN A 251 13.05 7.46 -17.34
N LYS A 252 13.85 8.53 -17.42
CA LYS A 252 14.21 9.31 -16.23
C LYS A 252 12.99 10.08 -15.76
N ILE A 253 12.76 10.08 -14.45
CA ILE A 253 11.81 10.98 -13.83
C ILE A 253 12.38 12.40 -13.96
N PRO A 254 11.66 13.34 -14.60
CA PRO A 254 12.11 14.72 -14.72
C PRO A 254 12.30 15.39 -13.35
N GLU A 255 13.40 16.14 -13.17
CA GLU A 255 13.70 16.83 -11.90
C GLU A 255 12.64 17.86 -11.51
N ASN A 256 11.93 18.44 -12.48
CA ASN A 256 10.86 19.41 -12.22
C ASN A 256 9.59 18.81 -11.60
N ILE A 257 9.55 17.52 -11.29
CA ILE A 257 8.42 16.90 -10.58
C ILE A 257 8.52 17.12 -9.08
N SER A 258 9.73 17.02 -8.49
CA SER A 258 9.90 17.22 -7.05
C SER A 258 9.69 18.68 -6.64
N ASP A 259 10.05 19.62 -7.51
CA ASP A 259 9.90 21.06 -7.28
C ASP A 259 8.59 21.62 -7.88
N PHE A 260 7.61 20.76 -8.16
CA PHE A 260 6.37 21.20 -8.78
C PHE A 260 5.49 21.92 -7.75
N ASP A 261 5.17 23.18 -8.03
CA ASP A 261 4.24 23.97 -7.21
C ASP A 261 2.79 23.64 -7.58
N TYR A 262 2.21 22.65 -6.90
CA TYR A 262 0.82 22.21 -7.09
C TYR A 262 -0.17 23.35 -6.84
N ASP A 263 0.16 24.25 -5.92
CA ASP A 263 -0.72 25.32 -5.52
C ASP A 263 -0.86 26.37 -6.61
N LYS A 264 0.22 26.70 -7.32
CA LYS A 264 0.17 27.63 -8.45
C LYS A 264 -0.28 27.02 -9.77
N ASN A 265 0.03 25.74 -10.01
CA ASN A 265 -0.10 25.15 -11.35
C ASN A 265 -1.32 24.25 -11.55
N ILE A 266 -2.09 23.92 -10.51
CA ILE A 266 -3.28 23.07 -10.61
C ILE A 266 -4.47 23.77 -9.97
N THR A 267 -5.56 23.93 -10.71
CA THR A 267 -6.81 24.44 -10.17
C THR A 267 -7.65 23.31 -9.54
N PRO A 268 -8.54 23.58 -8.57
CA PRO A 268 -9.47 22.59 -8.04
C PRO A 268 -10.32 21.90 -9.12
N ALA A 269 -10.62 22.61 -10.22
CA ALA A 269 -11.37 22.05 -11.35
C ALA A 269 -10.58 21.00 -12.16
N GLU A 270 -9.25 21.00 -12.06
CA GLU A 270 -8.35 20.06 -12.75
C GLU A 270 -7.89 18.91 -11.85
N MET A 271 -8.35 18.88 -10.60
CA MET A 271 -8.02 17.87 -9.60
C MET A 271 -9.19 16.88 -9.44
N PHE A 272 -8.91 15.61 -9.70
CA PHE A 272 -9.89 14.53 -9.67
C PHE A 272 -9.57 13.48 -8.60
N GLN A 273 -8.87 13.90 -7.56
CA GLN A 273 -8.51 13.08 -6.42
C GLN A 273 -9.74 12.84 -5.56
N VAL A 274 -9.93 11.59 -5.15
CA VAL A 274 -11.12 11.15 -4.41
C VAL A 274 -10.84 10.83 -2.94
N VAL A 275 -9.56 10.84 -2.56
CA VAL A 275 -9.07 10.64 -1.20
C VAL A 275 -7.91 11.60 -0.95
N ASP A 276 -7.61 11.89 0.32
CA ASP A 276 -6.50 12.77 0.68
C ASP A 276 -5.16 12.27 0.12
N ALA A 277 -4.21 13.17 -0.10
CA ALA A 277 -2.85 12.80 -0.48
C ALA A 277 -1.86 13.85 0.03
N ASP A 278 -0.82 13.36 0.72
CA ASP A 278 0.32 14.19 1.13
C ASP A 278 1.21 14.57 -0.08
N SER A 279 2.19 15.45 0.12
CA SER A 279 3.07 15.96 -0.94
C SER A 279 3.81 14.85 -1.71
N SER A 280 4.28 13.80 -1.03
CA SER A 280 4.97 12.69 -1.68
C SER A 280 4.03 11.83 -2.53
N GLN A 281 2.78 11.70 -2.10
CA GLN A 281 1.74 11.03 -2.89
C GLN A 281 1.31 11.87 -4.10
N GLN A 282 1.28 13.21 -3.96
CA GLN A 282 1.02 14.12 -5.08
C GLN A 282 2.04 13.96 -6.21
N GLU A 283 3.33 13.80 -5.89
CA GLU A 283 4.37 13.56 -6.89
C GLU A 283 4.12 12.28 -7.70
N ALA A 284 3.73 11.19 -7.04
CA ALA A 284 3.39 9.93 -7.69
C ALA A 284 2.15 10.08 -8.60
N ILE A 285 1.13 10.79 -8.13
CA ILE A 285 -0.08 11.08 -8.90
C ILE A 285 0.27 11.90 -10.16
N LEU A 286 1.09 12.95 -10.01
CA LEU A 286 1.54 13.80 -11.10
C LEU A 286 2.38 13.04 -12.13
N CYS A 287 3.27 12.14 -11.69
CA CYS A 287 4.03 11.26 -12.58
C CYS A 287 3.09 10.42 -13.45
N ALA A 288 2.10 9.77 -12.83
CA ALA A 288 1.13 8.95 -13.55
C ALA A 288 0.29 9.77 -14.54
N LYS A 289 -0.17 10.97 -14.13
CA LYS A 289 -0.93 11.89 -15.00
C LYS A 289 -0.13 12.28 -16.24
N LYS A 290 1.17 12.56 -16.08
CA LYS A 290 2.12 12.85 -17.17
C LYS A 290 2.52 11.62 -18.00
N GLY A 291 2.02 10.42 -17.68
CA GLY A 291 2.35 9.18 -18.39
C GLY A 291 3.76 8.66 -18.12
N ILE A 292 4.38 9.09 -17.02
CA ILE A 292 5.72 8.68 -16.62
C ILE A 292 5.62 7.36 -15.86
N SER A 293 6.45 6.38 -16.23
CA SER A 293 6.56 5.11 -15.51
C SER A 293 7.54 5.25 -14.34
N PHE A 294 7.15 4.80 -13.15
CA PHE A 294 7.96 4.89 -11.94
C PHE A 294 7.72 3.70 -11.01
N VAL A 295 8.62 3.53 -10.04
CA VAL A 295 8.47 2.57 -8.95
C VAL A 295 8.14 3.34 -7.68
N LEU A 296 6.97 3.06 -7.09
CA LEU A 296 6.56 3.65 -5.83
C LEU A 296 6.91 2.71 -4.67
N GLN A 297 7.83 3.14 -3.80
CA GLN A 297 8.19 2.41 -2.60
C GLN A 297 7.64 3.14 -1.37
N GLY A 298 6.93 2.41 -0.50
CA GLY A 298 6.41 2.95 0.74
C GLY A 298 6.39 1.89 1.85
N PRO A 299 6.85 2.20 3.08
CA PRO A 299 6.70 1.33 4.25
C PRO A 299 5.23 0.91 4.51
N PRO A 300 4.97 -0.14 5.30
CA PRO A 300 3.61 -0.48 5.72
C PRO A 300 2.91 0.72 6.38
N GLY A 301 1.63 0.95 6.06
CA GLY A 301 0.85 2.06 6.63
C GLY A 301 0.97 3.42 5.93
N THR A 302 1.86 3.60 4.95
CA THR A 302 2.11 4.88 4.24
C THR A 302 1.08 5.23 3.16
N GLY A 303 -0.13 4.68 3.21
CA GLY A 303 -1.19 5.08 2.27
C GLY A 303 -1.01 4.65 0.81
N LYS A 304 -0.13 3.69 0.45
CA LYS A 304 0.06 3.24 -0.95
C LYS A 304 -1.24 2.96 -1.73
N SER A 305 -2.19 2.26 -1.12
CA SER A 305 -3.50 1.99 -1.75
C SER A 305 -4.33 3.26 -1.97
N GLN A 306 -4.16 4.27 -1.11
CA GLN A 306 -4.75 5.60 -1.26
C GLN A 306 -4.16 6.32 -2.47
N THR A 307 -2.83 6.32 -2.61
CA THR A 307 -2.14 6.86 -3.78
C THR A 307 -2.57 6.18 -5.08
N ILE A 308 -2.67 4.84 -5.09
CA ILE A 308 -3.17 4.08 -6.24
C ILE A 308 -4.61 4.48 -6.59
N THR A 309 -5.47 4.67 -5.59
CA THR A 309 -6.87 5.09 -5.80
C THR A 309 -6.92 6.44 -6.53
N ASN A 310 -6.14 7.42 -6.08
CA ASN A 310 -6.06 8.73 -6.73
C ASN A 310 -5.44 8.66 -8.13
N ILE A 311 -4.41 7.85 -8.34
CA ILE A 311 -3.83 7.63 -9.67
C ILE A 311 -4.89 7.10 -10.65
N ILE A 312 -5.69 6.12 -10.21
CA ILE A 312 -6.77 5.55 -11.03
C ILE A 312 -7.81 6.63 -11.32
N ALA A 313 -8.28 7.37 -10.31
CA ALA A 313 -9.30 8.40 -10.47
C ALA A 313 -8.85 9.51 -11.45
N GLU A 314 -7.63 10.02 -11.31
CA GLU A 314 -7.05 11.02 -12.22
C GLU A 314 -6.90 10.49 -13.64
N CYS A 315 -6.44 9.25 -13.82
CA CYS A 315 -6.34 8.64 -15.14
C CYS A 315 -7.71 8.43 -15.80
N LEU A 316 -8.73 8.04 -15.01
CA LEU A 316 -10.10 7.91 -15.51
C LEU A 316 -10.67 9.26 -15.95
N ALA A 317 -10.41 10.33 -15.19
CA ALA A 317 -10.82 11.68 -15.55
C ALA A 317 -10.15 12.18 -16.83
N ASP A 318 -8.88 11.81 -17.06
CA ASP A 318 -8.15 12.05 -18.32
C ASP A 318 -8.64 11.18 -19.50
N GLY A 319 -9.66 10.32 -19.30
CA GLY A 319 -10.18 9.42 -20.32
C GLY A 319 -9.26 8.23 -20.65
N LYS A 320 -8.28 7.93 -19.79
CA LYS A 320 -7.36 6.80 -19.97
C LYS A 320 -7.99 5.49 -19.50
N LYS A 321 -7.54 4.38 -20.07
CA LYS A 321 -7.87 3.03 -19.61
C LYS A 321 -6.81 2.56 -18.63
N VAL A 322 -7.22 2.05 -17.47
CA VAL A 322 -6.32 1.59 -16.42
C VAL A 322 -6.52 0.10 -16.17
N LEU A 323 -5.44 -0.68 -16.26
CA LEU A 323 -5.41 -2.07 -15.83
C LEU A 323 -4.64 -2.15 -14.53
N PHE A 324 -5.35 -2.41 -13.43
CA PHE A 324 -4.74 -2.61 -12.11
C PHE A 324 -4.54 -4.11 -11.86
N VAL A 325 -3.29 -4.52 -11.63
CA VAL A 325 -2.90 -5.91 -11.40
C VAL A 325 -2.21 -6.04 -10.05
N SER A 326 -2.56 -7.08 -9.30
CA SER A 326 -1.94 -7.44 -8.03
C SER A 326 -1.91 -8.95 -7.88
N GLU A 327 -0.85 -9.47 -7.26
CA GLU A 327 -0.75 -10.89 -6.90
C GLU A 327 -1.78 -11.27 -5.81
N LYS A 328 -2.00 -10.36 -4.84
CA LYS A 328 -2.90 -10.61 -3.71
C LYS A 328 -4.29 -10.04 -3.95
N MET A 329 -5.33 -10.86 -3.75
CA MET A 329 -6.73 -10.44 -3.86
C MET A 329 -7.08 -9.32 -2.88
N ALA A 330 -6.58 -9.39 -1.64
CA ALA A 330 -6.82 -8.35 -0.63
C ALA A 330 -6.40 -6.94 -1.09
N ALA A 331 -5.33 -6.82 -1.88
CA ALA A 331 -4.91 -5.51 -2.40
C ALA A 331 -5.85 -4.99 -3.49
N LEU A 332 -6.40 -5.87 -4.34
CA LEU A 332 -7.44 -5.52 -5.31
C LEU A 332 -8.71 -5.04 -4.60
N GLU A 333 -9.18 -5.79 -3.60
CA GLU A 333 -10.39 -5.47 -2.84
C GLU A 333 -10.28 -4.13 -2.08
N VAL A 334 -9.12 -3.83 -1.49
CA VAL A 334 -8.91 -2.57 -0.76
C VAL A 334 -9.03 -1.37 -1.69
N VAL A 335 -8.42 -1.43 -2.87
CA VAL A 335 -8.51 -0.35 -3.86
C VAL A 335 -9.91 -0.26 -4.44
N TYR A 336 -10.52 -1.39 -4.79
CA TYR A 336 -11.90 -1.44 -5.28
C TYR A 336 -12.87 -0.82 -4.29
N ARG A 337 -12.80 -1.18 -3.00
CA ARG A 337 -13.66 -0.61 -1.95
C ARG A 337 -13.49 0.91 -1.85
N ARG A 338 -12.28 1.45 -1.99
CA ARG A 338 -12.05 2.90 -1.98
C ARG A 338 -12.67 3.59 -3.19
N LEU A 339 -12.53 3.01 -4.38
CA LEU A 339 -13.19 3.50 -5.59
C LEU A 339 -14.72 3.45 -5.45
N THR A 340 -15.27 2.37 -4.89
CA THR A 340 -16.71 2.25 -4.61
C THR A 340 -17.19 3.29 -3.61
N ASN A 341 -16.45 3.53 -2.52
CA ASN A 341 -16.79 4.57 -1.55
C ASN A 341 -16.76 5.98 -2.16
N ALA A 342 -15.94 6.18 -3.20
CA ALA A 342 -15.88 7.41 -3.99
C ALA A 342 -16.92 7.46 -5.12
N GLY A 343 -17.76 6.43 -5.29
CA GLY A 343 -18.77 6.36 -6.35
C GLY A 343 -18.21 6.03 -7.75
N LEU A 344 -17.01 5.46 -7.83
CA LEU A 344 -16.33 5.10 -9.09
C LEU A 344 -16.48 3.61 -9.46
N ASN A 345 -17.30 2.83 -8.74
CA ASN A 345 -17.51 1.40 -8.99
C ASN A 345 -18.07 1.13 -10.39
N ASP A 346 -18.89 2.03 -10.93
CA ASP A 346 -19.53 1.85 -12.25
C ASP A 346 -18.52 1.90 -13.42
N PHE A 347 -17.32 2.44 -13.17
CA PHE A 347 -16.20 2.51 -14.11
C PHE A 347 -15.19 1.38 -13.91
N CYS A 348 -15.36 0.57 -12.87
CA CYS A 348 -14.50 -0.57 -12.59
C CYS A 348 -15.06 -1.79 -13.32
N LEU A 349 -14.19 -2.64 -13.85
CA LEU A 349 -14.52 -4.00 -14.27
C LEU A 349 -13.61 -4.94 -13.49
N ILE A 350 -14.19 -5.78 -12.64
CA ILE A 350 -13.39 -6.69 -11.83
C ILE A 350 -13.36 -8.05 -12.49
N LEU A 351 -12.16 -8.52 -12.83
CA LEU A 351 -11.93 -9.83 -13.40
C LEU A 351 -11.25 -10.70 -12.34
N HIS A 352 -12.04 -11.45 -11.59
CA HIS A 352 -11.56 -12.51 -10.71
C HIS A 352 -11.61 -13.82 -11.50
N SER A 353 -10.49 -14.53 -11.72
CA SER A 353 -10.40 -15.77 -12.53
C SER A 353 -10.99 -15.73 -13.96
N TYR A 354 -10.66 -16.74 -14.78
CA TYR A 354 -10.85 -16.72 -16.24
C TYR A 354 -12.30 -16.88 -16.68
N LYS A 355 -13.16 -17.40 -15.79
CA LYS A 355 -14.57 -17.63 -16.06
C LYS A 355 -15.50 -17.04 -15.00
N ALA A 356 -14.98 -16.44 -13.91
CA ALA A 356 -15.88 -15.98 -12.85
C ALA A 356 -16.89 -15.01 -13.44
N ASN A 357 -18.10 -15.53 -13.48
CA ASN A 357 -19.30 -14.78 -13.70
C ASN A 357 -19.34 -14.04 -15.06
N LYS A 358 -19.19 -14.74 -16.20
CA LYS A 358 -19.53 -14.16 -17.54
C LYS A 358 -20.84 -13.40 -17.49
N ARG A 359 -21.82 -13.91 -16.72
CA ARG A 359 -23.06 -13.22 -16.40
C ARG A 359 -22.84 -11.93 -15.60
N ALA A 360 -22.18 -11.94 -14.45
CA ALA A 360 -21.93 -10.67 -13.73
C ALA A 360 -21.05 -9.68 -14.50
N VAL A 361 -20.10 -10.14 -15.32
CA VAL A 361 -19.35 -9.29 -16.26
C VAL A 361 -20.29 -8.67 -17.28
N LEU A 362 -21.18 -9.45 -17.89
CA LEU A 362 -22.21 -8.95 -18.80
C LEU A 362 -23.18 -7.98 -18.10
N ASP A 363 -23.58 -8.28 -16.87
CA ASP A 363 -24.47 -7.44 -16.06
C ASP A 363 -23.78 -6.11 -15.72
N GLN A 364 -22.49 -6.14 -15.35
CA GLN A 364 -21.68 -4.96 -15.08
C GLN A 364 -21.49 -4.11 -16.33
N LEU A 365 -21.15 -4.74 -17.47
CA LEU A 365 -21.08 -4.05 -18.76
C LEU A 365 -22.42 -3.43 -19.15
N GLY A 366 -23.53 -4.15 -18.92
CA GLY A 366 -24.88 -3.65 -19.14
C GLY A 366 -25.20 -2.42 -18.28
N ALA A 367 -24.82 -2.46 -17.00
CA ALA A 367 -24.99 -1.33 -16.08
C ALA A 367 -24.18 -0.10 -16.53
N THR A 368 -22.90 -0.28 -16.89
CA THR A 368 -22.04 0.82 -17.38
C THR A 368 -22.58 1.41 -18.69
N LEU A 369 -23.08 0.58 -19.62
CA LEU A 369 -23.71 1.04 -20.87
C LEU A 369 -24.99 1.84 -20.61
N ALA A 370 -25.82 1.40 -19.65
CA ALA A 370 -27.04 2.12 -19.26
C ALA A 370 -26.70 3.48 -18.61
N LEU A 371 -25.59 3.55 -17.87
CA LEU A 371 -25.09 4.81 -17.29
C LEU A 371 -24.60 5.76 -18.39
N ALA A 372 -23.84 5.26 -19.37
CA ALA A 372 -23.33 6.07 -20.48
C ALA A 372 -24.44 6.72 -21.34
N GLN A 373 -25.65 6.14 -21.37
CA GLN A 373 -26.81 6.73 -22.05
C GLN A 373 -27.38 7.94 -21.31
N LYS A 374 -27.16 8.05 -20.00
CA LYS A 374 -27.59 9.18 -19.19
C LYS A 374 -26.48 10.24 -19.21
N LYS A 375 -26.64 11.29 -20.02
CA LYS A 375 -25.74 12.44 -19.95
C LYS A 375 -25.86 13.09 -18.56
N ALA A 376 -24.83 12.95 -17.75
CA ALA A 376 -24.69 13.73 -16.54
C ALA A 376 -24.32 15.18 -16.93
N THR A 377 -25.17 16.13 -16.54
CA THR A 377 -24.82 17.55 -16.55
C THR A 377 -24.42 17.94 -15.15
N LEU A 378 -23.22 18.50 -15.00
CA LEU A 378 -22.82 19.15 -13.74
C LEU A 378 -23.80 20.29 -13.44
N ASN A 379 -24.29 20.32 -12.21
CA ASN A 379 -25.16 21.40 -11.75
C ASN A 379 -24.31 22.68 -11.52
N ASP A 380 -24.92 23.85 -11.67
CA ASP A 380 -24.24 25.15 -11.47
C ASP A 380 -23.64 25.28 -10.06
N GLU A 381 -24.27 24.65 -9.07
CA GLU A 381 -23.77 24.60 -7.68
C GLU A 381 -22.39 23.94 -7.57
N ALA A 382 -22.08 22.95 -8.41
CA ALA A 382 -20.78 22.29 -8.39
C ALA A 382 -19.68 23.24 -8.87
N PHE A 383 -19.95 24.02 -9.93
CA PHE A 383 -19.02 25.04 -10.42
C PHE A 383 -18.78 26.15 -9.38
N GLN A 384 -19.84 26.61 -8.71
CA GLN A 384 -19.71 27.60 -7.63
C GLN A 384 -18.85 27.08 -6.47
N LYS A 385 -18.98 25.80 -6.09
CA LYS A 385 -18.11 25.20 -5.07
C LYS A 385 -16.64 25.17 -5.49
N LEU A 386 -16.36 24.86 -6.77
CA LEU A 386 -14.99 24.87 -7.29
C LEU A 386 -14.39 26.29 -7.29
N GLU A 387 -15.17 27.32 -7.62
CA GLU A 387 -14.73 28.73 -7.55
C GLU A 387 -14.45 29.18 -6.11
N LEU A 388 -15.30 28.78 -5.15
CA LEU A 388 -15.07 29.05 -3.72
C LEU A 388 -13.78 28.37 -3.24
N LEU A 389 -13.56 27.10 -3.61
CA LEU A 389 -12.34 26.37 -3.27
C LEU A 389 -11.09 27.04 -3.86
N GLN A 390 -11.17 27.55 -5.09
CA GLN A 390 -10.07 28.31 -5.69
C GLN A 390 -9.77 29.59 -4.89
N SER A 391 -10.81 30.32 -4.49
CA SER A 391 -10.68 31.56 -3.69
C SER A 391 -10.08 31.29 -2.32
N ASP A 392 -10.52 30.21 -1.63
CA ASP A 392 -9.98 29.81 -0.33
C ASP A 392 -8.51 29.38 -0.45
N LYS A 393 -8.17 28.64 -1.50
CA LYS A 393 -6.79 28.25 -1.82
C LYS A 393 -5.90 29.48 -2.03
N GLU A 394 -6.35 30.45 -2.82
CA GLU A 394 -5.61 31.70 -3.05
C GLU A 394 -5.38 32.47 -1.74
N ARG A 395 -6.41 32.58 -0.90
CA ARG A 395 -6.33 33.25 0.41
C ARG A 395 -5.33 32.56 1.35
N LEU A 396 -5.33 31.22 1.40
CA LEU A 396 -4.39 30.47 2.23
C LEU A 396 -2.95 30.63 1.75
N ASN A 397 -2.73 30.60 0.44
CA ASN A 397 -1.41 30.81 -0.17
C ASN A 397 -0.90 32.24 0.07
N GLU A 398 -1.79 33.23 -0.05
CA GLU A 398 -1.46 34.62 0.25
C GLU A 398 -1.04 34.78 1.72
N TYR A 399 -1.81 34.22 2.65
CA TYR A 399 -1.44 34.21 4.07
C TYR A 399 -0.06 33.57 4.30
N ALA A 400 0.20 32.40 3.70
CA ALA A 400 1.47 31.71 3.84
C ALA A 400 2.66 32.57 3.35
N CYS A 401 2.46 33.34 2.27
CA CYS A 401 3.45 34.29 1.77
C CYS A 401 3.60 35.51 2.71
N GLN A 402 2.49 36.12 3.14
CA GLN A 402 2.47 37.30 4.02
C GLN A 402 3.18 37.08 5.37
N VAL A 403 3.21 35.85 5.88
CA VAL A 403 3.96 35.51 7.12
C VAL A 403 5.47 35.81 6.98
N PHE A 404 6.01 35.72 5.77
CA PHE A 404 7.42 35.98 5.47
C PHE A 404 7.69 37.39 4.95
N ASP A 405 6.64 38.17 4.64
CA ASP A 405 6.79 39.54 4.16
C ASP A 405 7.40 40.43 5.25
N THR A 406 8.31 41.30 4.82
CA THR A 406 9.01 42.22 5.73
C THR A 406 8.12 43.42 6.02
N VAL A 407 7.78 43.61 7.29
CA VAL A 407 6.93 44.72 7.74
C VAL A 407 7.80 45.89 8.19
N MET A 408 7.57 47.04 7.56
CA MET A 408 8.19 48.32 7.93
C MET A 408 7.38 49.01 9.05
N PRO A 409 8.03 49.84 9.89
CA PRO A 409 9.42 50.31 9.81
C PRO A 409 10.47 49.40 10.48
N LEU A 410 10.05 48.40 11.26
CA LEU A 410 10.95 47.52 12.01
C LEU A 410 11.84 46.66 11.10
N GLY A 411 11.42 46.42 9.86
CA GLY A 411 12.18 45.65 8.87
C GLY A 411 12.27 44.17 9.24
N LYS A 412 11.21 43.61 9.82
CA LYS A 412 11.12 42.20 10.22
C LYS A 412 9.82 41.58 9.73
N SER A 413 9.84 40.29 9.41
CA SER A 413 8.62 39.53 9.09
C SER A 413 7.95 38.98 10.35
N ILE A 414 6.68 38.61 10.23
CA ILE A 414 5.92 37.95 11.30
C ILE A 414 6.62 36.66 11.72
N TYR A 415 7.12 35.88 10.76
CA TYR A 415 7.91 34.68 11.03
C TYR A 415 9.12 34.96 11.93
N GLN A 416 9.90 36.00 11.62
CA GLN A 416 11.08 36.37 12.41
C GLN A 416 10.71 36.85 13.81
N VAL A 417 9.65 37.65 13.94
CA VAL A 417 9.17 38.16 15.24
C VAL A 417 8.69 37.00 16.11
N ASN A 418 7.88 36.10 15.57
CA ASN A 418 7.42 34.91 16.29
C ASN A 418 8.61 34.01 16.69
N GLY A 419 9.61 33.86 15.81
CA GLY A 419 10.85 33.18 16.14
C GLY A 419 11.58 33.81 17.34
N ILE A 420 11.68 35.14 17.38
CA ILE A 420 12.28 35.86 18.53
C ILE A 420 11.46 35.63 19.80
N LEU A 421 10.13 35.77 19.73
CA LEU A 421 9.24 35.60 20.88
C LEU A 421 9.29 34.18 21.46
N ALA A 422 9.36 33.16 20.61
CA ALA A 422 9.48 31.77 21.05
C ALA A 422 10.75 31.52 21.87
N HIS A 423 11.86 32.21 21.59
CA HIS A 423 13.09 32.11 22.38
C HIS A 423 13.00 32.84 23.73
N LEU A 424 11.97 33.66 23.93
CA LEU A 424 11.76 34.48 25.11
C LEU A 424 10.67 33.94 26.04
N GLU A 425 10.06 32.79 25.72
CA GLU A 425 8.90 32.24 26.45
C GLU A 425 9.17 31.96 27.94
N SER A 426 10.42 31.61 28.29
CA SER A 426 10.82 31.32 29.67
C SER A 426 11.10 32.56 30.54
N TYR A 427 11.07 33.76 29.96
CA TYR A 427 11.38 35.00 30.67
C TYR A 427 10.10 35.70 31.14
N ASP A 428 10.16 36.33 32.30
CA ASP A 428 9.03 37.07 32.85
C ASP A 428 8.69 38.30 31.99
N TYR A 429 7.39 38.53 31.81
CA TYR A 429 6.89 39.70 31.09
C TYR A 429 7.02 40.96 31.94
N VAL A 430 7.92 41.85 31.53
CA VAL A 430 8.01 43.21 32.08
C VAL A 430 7.14 44.13 31.23
N ILE A 431 6.00 44.56 31.79
CA ILE A 431 5.07 45.45 31.09
C ILE A 431 5.53 46.90 31.31
N PHE A 432 5.92 47.59 30.23
CA PHE A 432 6.18 49.02 30.22
C PHE A 432 5.63 49.63 28.93
N GLN A 433 5.25 50.91 28.99
CA GLN A 433 4.75 51.62 27.81
C GLN A 433 5.90 52.08 26.93
N ILE A 434 5.75 51.87 25.63
CA ILE A 434 6.63 52.41 24.60
C ILE A 434 5.78 53.35 23.75
N ASP A 435 6.19 54.61 23.63
CA ASP A 435 5.48 55.58 22.82
C ASP A 435 5.69 55.31 21.32
N ASN A 436 4.65 55.53 20.51
CA ASN A 436 4.70 55.46 19.04
C ASN A 436 5.24 54.13 18.46
N ILE A 437 4.82 52.99 19.00
CA ILE A 437 5.29 51.64 18.60
C ILE A 437 5.27 51.41 17.09
N GLY A 438 4.23 51.87 16.40
CA GLY A 438 4.09 51.70 14.95
C GLY A 438 5.17 52.38 14.11
N ASN A 439 5.91 53.35 14.67
CA ASN A 439 6.96 54.09 13.98
C ASN A 439 8.38 53.61 14.32
N ILE A 440 8.52 52.57 15.14
CA ILE A 440 9.83 52.10 15.61
C ILE A 440 10.56 51.34 14.50
N ASP A 441 11.65 51.91 14.01
CA ASP A 441 12.54 51.26 13.06
C ASP A 441 13.58 50.35 13.74
N SER A 442 14.33 49.59 12.94
CA SER A 442 15.36 48.69 13.47
C SER A 442 16.44 49.42 14.27
N LYS A 443 16.73 50.69 13.95
CA LYS A 443 17.76 51.48 14.65
C LYS A 443 17.30 51.86 16.05
N GLN A 444 16.07 52.35 16.17
CA GLN A 444 15.45 52.67 17.44
C GLN A 444 15.29 51.43 18.31
N PHE A 445 14.83 50.31 17.72
CA PHE A 445 14.73 49.03 18.41
C PHE A 445 16.07 48.57 18.98
N ASN A 446 17.14 48.57 18.16
CA ASN A 446 18.48 48.19 18.62
C ASN A 446 19.02 49.14 19.70
N ARG A 447 18.67 50.43 19.64
CA ARG A 447 19.02 51.40 20.69
C ARG A 447 18.33 51.06 22.00
N PHE A 448 17.07 50.63 22.00
CA PHE A 448 16.40 50.19 23.23
C PHE A 448 17.08 48.97 23.85
N ILE A 449 17.40 47.96 23.05
CA ILE A 449 18.15 46.78 23.51
C ILE A 449 19.50 47.20 24.11
N TYR A 450 20.24 48.08 23.43
CA TYR A 450 21.50 48.61 23.96
C TYR A 450 21.33 49.32 25.31
N LEU A 451 20.32 50.19 25.45
CA LEU A 451 20.07 50.91 26.70
C LEU A 451 19.70 49.95 27.84
N LEU A 452 18.92 48.91 27.57
CA LEU A 452 18.59 47.87 28.56
C LEU A 452 19.83 47.05 28.97
N GLN A 453 20.71 46.72 28.02
CA GLN A 453 21.99 46.07 28.30
C GLN A 453 22.92 46.96 29.14
N GLN A 454 22.97 48.26 28.86
CA GLN A 454 23.72 49.22 29.68
C GLN A 454 23.13 49.32 31.08
N PHE A 455 21.80 49.37 31.20
CA PHE A 455 21.11 49.42 32.49
C PHE A 455 21.43 48.18 33.35
N THR A 456 21.33 46.98 32.79
CA THR A 456 21.69 45.73 33.50
C THR A 456 23.17 45.69 33.92
N THR A 457 24.07 46.20 33.08
CA THR A 457 25.51 46.28 33.40
C THR A 457 25.79 47.29 34.53
N THR A 458 25.07 48.42 34.55
CA THR A 458 25.26 49.47 35.55
C THR A 458 24.59 49.11 36.87
N ILE A 459 23.38 48.53 36.85
CA ILE A 459 22.67 48.16 38.09
C ILE A 459 23.42 47.07 38.86
N GLY A 460 24.04 46.10 38.19
CA GLY A 460 24.87 45.08 38.85
C GLY A 460 26.18 45.62 39.46
N LYS A 461 26.61 46.83 39.07
CA LYS A 461 27.77 47.53 39.67
C LYS A 461 27.39 48.44 40.84
N MET A 462 26.10 48.67 41.05
CA MET A 462 25.61 49.37 42.23
C MET A 462 25.55 48.35 43.38
N THR A 463 26.23 48.62 44.49
CA THR A 463 26.09 47.83 45.73
C THR A 463 24.66 47.98 46.28
N ASP A 464 24.21 47.03 47.10
CA ASP A 464 22.85 46.99 47.70
C ASP A 464 22.47 48.29 48.45
N GLU A 465 23.46 49.09 48.82
CA GLU A 465 23.35 50.39 49.49
C GLU A 465 23.18 51.58 48.51
N TYR A 466 22.69 51.38 47.28
CA TYR A 466 22.51 52.51 46.33
C TYR A 466 21.59 53.62 46.88
N LYS A 467 20.65 53.26 47.77
CA LYS A 467 19.77 54.21 48.48
C LYS A 467 20.51 55.02 49.54
N GLU A 468 21.64 54.54 50.04
CA GLU A 468 22.51 55.23 50.99
C GLU A 468 23.59 56.06 50.27
N ASN A 469 23.67 55.97 48.94
CA ASN A 469 24.57 56.81 48.16
C ASN A 469 24.21 58.29 48.41
N PRO A 470 25.17 59.14 48.81
CA PRO A 470 24.92 60.57 49.05
C PRO A 470 24.36 61.32 47.83
N TRP A 471 24.51 60.75 46.63
CA TRP A 471 24.00 61.26 45.36
C TRP A 471 22.70 60.59 44.91
N TYR A 472 22.10 59.74 45.73
CA TYR A 472 20.84 59.08 45.43
C TYR A 472 19.72 60.11 45.19
N GLY A 473 19.04 60.01 44.06
CA GLY A 473 18.02 60.99 43.63
C GLY A 473 18.57 62.29 43.02
N ALA A 474 19.90 62.43 42.88
CA ALA A 474 20.48 63.59 42.22
C ALA A 474 20.27 63.54 40.70
N ILE A 475 19.56 64.53 40.17
CA ILE A 475 19.36 64.68 38.72
C ILE A 475 20.51 65.51 38.15
N VAL A 476 21.64 64.85 37.91
CA VAL A 476 22.82 65.49 37.29
C VAL A 476 22.93 65.03 35.84
N PRO A 477 22.49 65.84 34.85
CA PRO A 477 22.49 65.44 33.44
C PRO A 477 23.92 65.28 32.87
N SER A 478 24.92 65.95 33.45
CA SER A 478 26.34 65.77 33.10
C SER A 478 27.26 66.29 34.21
N VAL A 479 28.40 65.63 34.44
CA VAL A 479 29.41 66.08 35.41
C VAL A 479 30.46 66.95 34.70
N SER A 480 30.28 68.28 34.74
CA SER A 480 31.25 69.23 34.18
C SER A 480 32.37 69.59 35.16
N HIS A 481 33.48 70.14 34.66
CA HIS A 481 34.57 70.65 35.50
C HIS A 481 34.11 71.79 36.42
N GLU A 482 33.23 72.66 35.94
CA GLU A 482 32.61 73.72 36.74
C GLU A 482 31.77 73.17 37.88
N LEU A 483 30.92 72.16 37.60
CA LEU A 483 30.09 71.55 38.63
C LEU A 483 30.96 70.89 39.73
N ARG A 484 32.05 70.22 39.35
CA ARG A 484 33.00 69.64 40.32
C ARG A 484 33.66 70.70 41.18
N TYR A 485 34.06 71.81 40.57
CA TYR A 485 34.69 72.92 41.29
C TYR A 485 33.71 73.56 42.29
N ASP A 486 32.48 73.84 41.86
CA ASP A 486 31.44 74.44 42.70
C ASP A 486 31.03 73.54 43.87
N VAL A 487 30.87 72.24 43.62
CA VAL A 487 30.59 71.25 44.67
C VAL A 487 31.74 71.21 45.67
N GLY A 488 32.99 71.17 45.20
CA GLY A 488 34.18 71.14 46.06
C GLY A 488 34.31 72.40 46.93
N GLN A 489 34.15 73.58 46.33
CA GLN A 489 34.20 74.88 47.03
C GLN A 489 33.10 74.98 48.10
N LYS A 490 31.84 74.70 47.73
CA LYS A 490 30.70 74.86 48.65
C LYS A 490 30.71 73.84 49.78
N LEU A 491 31.01 72.56 49.49
CA LEU A 491 31.13 71.54 50.53
C LEU A 491 32.33 71.80 51.45
N GLY A 492 33.46 72.27 50.91
CA GLY A 492 34.62 72.64 51.72
C GLY A 492 34.34 73.73 52.75
N ILE A 493 33.41 74.66 52.45
CA ILE A 493 32.98 75.71 53.39
C ILE A 493 31.89 75.22 54.35
N LEU A 494 30.98 74.36 53.88
CA LEU A 494 29.82 73.91 54.67
C LEU A 494 30.17 72.81 55.68
N ILE A 495 31.04 71.86 55.33
CA ILE A 495 31.40 70.74 56.21
C ILE A 495 31.93 71.22 57.57
N PRO A 496 32.92 72.15 57.65
CA PRO A 496 33.42 72.62 58.94
C PRO A 496 32.36 73.35 59.78
N LYS A 497 31.43 74.06 59.11
CA LYS A 497 30.33 74.77 59.78
C LYS A 497 29.33 73.79 60.38
N VAL A 498 28.98 72.74 59.65
CA VAL A 498 28.08 71.68 60.14
C VAL A 498 28.73 70.89 61.27
N GLU A 499 30.02 70.57 61.19
CA GLU A 499 30.75 69.93 62.28
C GLU A 499 30.80 70.80 63.54
N ASN A 500 31.04 72.11 63.39
CA ASN A 500 31.01 73.05 64.51
C ASN A 500 29.60 73.15 65.13
N SER A 501 28.56 73.28 64.31
CA SER A 501 27.17 73.27 64.81
C SER A 501 26.80 71.95 65.49
N ARG A 502 27.29 70.81 64.98
CA ARG A 502 27.12 69.51 65.61
C ARG A 502 27.83 69.46 66.97
N GLN A 503 29.08 69.91 67.07
CA GLN A 503 29.79 70.00 68.35
C GLN A 503 29.09 70.93 69.35
N GLN A 504 28.58 72.07 68.88
CA GLN A 504 27.78 72.99 69.71
C GLN A 504 26.50 72.32 70.19
N LEU A 505 25.78 71.61 69.32
CA LEU A 505 24.59 70.83 69.69
C LEU A 505 24.91 69.74 70.70
N THR A 506 25.98 68.96 70.49
CA THR A 506 26.41 67.94 71.44
C THR A 506 26.80 68.55 72.79
N THR A 507 27.43 69.73 72.79
CA THR A 507 27.76 70.47 74.02
C THR A 507 26.50 70.96 74.73
N LEU A 508 25.51 71.44 73.97
CA LEU A 508 24.23 71.93 74.49
C LEU A 508 23.39 70.78 75.08
N TYR A 509 23.37 69.61 74.43
CA TYR A 509 22.75 68.39 74.94
C TYR A 509 23.41 67.88 76.22
N LYS A 510 24.75 67.93 76.27
CA LYS A 510 25.51 67.58 77.47
C LYS A 510 25.22 68.53 78.65
N ASN A 511 25.00 69.82 78.37
CA ASN A 511 24.62 70.82 79.39
C ASN A 511 23.16 70.69 79.85
N LEU A 512 22.28 70.11 79.03
CA LEU A 512 20.88 69.86 79.34
C LEU A 512 20.62 68.45 79.89
N SER A 513 21.67 67.64 80.10
CA SER A 513 21.59 66.24 80.54
C SER A 513 20.64 65.37 79.70
N LEU A 514 20.60 65.62 78.38
CA LEU A 514 19.85 64.82 77.42
C LEU A 514 20.82 63.91 76.67
N ASP A 515 20.56 62.61 76.63
CA ASP A 515 21.33 61.67 75.81
C ASP A 515 21.05 61.92 74.33
N TRP A 516 22.10 62.16 73.54
CA TRP A 516 22.03 62.24 72.08
C TRP A 516 22.34 60.86 71.50
N HIS A 517 21.42 60.29 70.70
CA HIS A 517 21.72 59.16 69.80
C HIS A 517 21.99 59.67 68.39
#